data_AF-A0A7H1N0Q5-F1
#
_entry.id   AF-A0A7H1N0Q5-F1
#
_cell.length_a   1.000
_cell.length_b   1.000
_cell.length_c   1.000
_cell.angle_alpha   90.00
_cell.angle_beta   90.00
_cell.angle_gamma   90.00
#
_symmetry.space_group_name_H-M   'P 1'
#
loop_
_entity.id
_entity.type
_entity.pdbx_description
1 polymer ?
#
loop_
_entity_poly.entity_id
_entity_poly.type
_entity_poly.pdbx_seq_one_letter_code
_entity_poly.pdbx_strand_id
1 'polypeptide(L)'
;MSGIMQSVSETEARERVERLRTQATSATASAELAEALLNWSYALHGDGRTAEAVEAAEEALKTLSPIFLANPAAYRDAMNAIVAQYLGISQHSGRKADLSLIEPLAVPLGRVEHLDDDE
;
A
#
# COMPACT_ATOMS: atom_id res chain seq x y z
N MET A 1 17.94 23.32 7.94
CA MET A 1 16.89 23.00 8.95
C MET A 1 15.89 21.94 8.44
N SER A 2 16.21 21.11 7.44
CA SER A 2 15.26 20.11 6.89
C SER A 2 15.19 18.81 7.71
N GLY A 3 16.31 18.35 8.28
CA GLY A 3 16.37 17.02 8.90
C GLY A 3 15.51 16.86 10.16
N ILE A 4 15.35 17.91 10.98
CA ILE A 4 14.56 17.83 12.22
C ILE A 4 13.05 17.78 11.90
N MET A 5 12.57 18.63 10.99
CA MET A 5 11.16 18.66 10.59
C MET A 5 10.73 17.36 9.89
N GLN A 6 11.60 16.79 9.07
CA GLN A 6 11.37 15.51 8.39
C GLN A 6 11.37 14.33 9.38
N SER A 7 12.24 14.36 10.39
CA SER A 7 12.29 13.32 11.43
C SER A 7 11.06 13.33 12.35
N VAL A 8 10.51 14.52 12.64
CA VAL A 8 9.27 14.67 13.42
C VAL A 8 8.07 14.19 12.60
N SER A 9 7.96 14.56 11.31
CA SER A 9 6.88 14.06 10.45
C SER A 9 6.92 12.54 10.25
N GLU A 10 8.13 11.95 10.17
CA GLU A 10 8.28 10.49 10.09
C GLU A 10 7.88 9.80 11.39
N THR A 11 8.23 10.39 12.54
CA THR A 11 7.83 9.89 13.86
C THR A 11 6.32 9.97 14.04
N GLU A 12 5.69 11.09 13.65
CA GLU A 12 4.24 11.26 13.68
C GLU A 12 3.52 10.28 12.75
N ALA A 13 4.04 10.05 11.54
CA ALA A 13 3.50 9.05 10.61
C ALA A 13 3.59 7.63 11.19
N ARG A 14 4.72 7.26 11.81
CA ARG A 14 4.90 5.97 12.49
C ARG A 14 3.97 5.80 13.68
N GLU A 15 3.84 6.81 14.54
CA GLU A 15 2.92 6.76 15.67
C GLU A 15 1.46 6.72 15.25
N ARG A 16 1.10 7.38 14.13
CA ARG A 16 -0.23 7.29 13.53
C ARG A 16 -0.50 5.86 13.06
N VAL A 17 0.46 5.23 12.37
CA VAL A 17 0.38 3.83 11.90
C VAL A 17 0.19 2.88 13.09
N GLU A 18 1.01 3.01 14.13
CA GLU A 18 0.92 2.09 15.28
C GLU A 18 -0.39 2.26 16.08
N ARG A 19 -0.86 3.51 16.24
CA ARG A 19 -2.19 3.78 16.81
C ARG A 19 -3.31 3.19 15.96
N LEU A 20 -3.22 3.27 14.64
CA LEU A 20 -4.24 2.72 13.76
C LEU A 20 -4.18 1.17 13.72
N ARG A 21 -3.00 0.55 13.80
CA ARG A 21 -2.86 -0.92 13.92
C ARG A 21 -3.57 -1.47 15.15
N THR A 22 -3.42 -0.81 16.30
CA THR A 22 -4.12 -1.22 17.53
C THR A 22 -5.63 -1.00 17.46
N GLN A 23 -6.10 -0.12 16.57
CA GLN A 23 -7.51 0.21 16.36
C GLN A 23 -8.14 -0.45 15.14
N ALA A 24 -7.38 -1.23 14.35
CA ALA A 24 -7.83 -1.95 13.15
C ALA A 24 -8.75 -3.14 13.49
N THR A 25 -9.65 -2.95 14.45
CA THR A 25 -10.75 -3.84 14.82
C THR A 25 -11.99 -3.61 13.96
N SER A 26 -11.96 -2.57 13.10
CA SER A 26 -13.05 -2.21 12.20
C SER A 26 -12.57 -1.95 10.77
N ALA A 27 -13.49 -2.05 9.80
CA ALA A 27 -13.19 -1.77 8.41
C ALA A 27 -12.78 -0.30 8.18
N THR A 28 -13.40 0.64 8.89
CA THR A 28 -13.06 2.07 8.79
C THR A 28 -11.65 2.35 9.25
N ALA A 29 -11.25 1.84 10.43
CA ALA A 29 -9.90 2.04 10.95
C ALA A 29 -8.82 1.38 10.06
N SER A 30 -9.14 0.22 9.47
CA SER A 30 -8.25 -0.46 8.53
C SER A 30 -8.08 0.31 7.22
N ALA A 31 -9.16 0.91 6.69
CA ALA A 31 -9.08 1.78 5.51
C ALA A 31 -8.23 3.03 5.78
N GLU A 32 -8.45 3.71 6.91
CA GLU A 32 -7.63 4.87 7.33
C GLU A 32 -6.14 4.51 7.48
N LEU A 33 -5.85 3.33 8.03
CA LEU A 33 -4.48 2.82 8.15
C LEU A 33 -3.83 2.62 6.78
N ALA A 34 -4.53 1.97 5.86
CA ALA A 34 -4.01 1.72 4.51
C ALA A 34 -3.73 3.03 3.75
N GLU A 35 -4.59 4.04 3.88
CA GLU A 35 -4.37 5.37 3.29
C GLU A 35 -3.15 6.07 3.90
N ALA A 36 -2.98 6.00 5.22
CA ALA A 36 -1.81 6.57 5.89
C ALA A 36 -0.50 5.91 5.42
N LEU A 37 -0.50 4.58 5.29
CA LEU A 37 0.63 3.81 4.80
C LEU A 37 0.95 4.13 3.32
N LEU A 38 -0.08 4.31 2.48
CA LEU A 38 0.09 4.72 1.08
C LEU A 38 0.78 6.09 0.98
N ASN A 39 0.30 7.08 1.75
CA ASN A 39 0.92 8.41 1.80
C ASN A 39 2.36 8.35 2.29
N TRP A 40 2.65 7.50 3.26
CA TRP A 40 4.01 7.29 3.74
C TRP A 40 4.91 6.66 2.68
N SER A 41 4.40 5.68 1.92
CA SER A 41 5.11 5.10 0.77
C SER A 41 5.47 6.16 -0.27
N TYR A 42 4.56 7.06 -0.63
CA TYR A 42 4.84 8.16 -1.55
C TYR A 42 5.96 9.08 -1.03
N ALA A 43 5.89 9.46 0.25
CA ALA A 43 6.91 10.30 0.86
C ALA A 43 8.29 9.63 0.86
N LEU A 44 8.36 8.36 1.29
CA LEU A 44 9.61 7.58 1.31
C LEU A 44 10.19 7.39 -0.10
N HIS A 45 9.34 7.17 -1.10
CA HIS A 45 9.79 7.05 -2.48
C HIS A 45 10.37 8.36 -3.01
N GLY A 46 9.72 9.49 -2.73
CA GLY A 46 10.24 10.83 -3.07
C GLY A 46 11.60 11.15 -2.43
N ASP A 47 11.83 10.61 -1.23
CA ASP A 47 13.12 10.71 -0.51
C ASP A 47 14.18 9.70 -1.00
N GLY A 48 13.87 8.87 -2.00
CA GLY A 48 14.76 7.84 -2.53
C GLY A 48 14.90 6.59 -1.63
N ARG A 49 14.15 6.52 -0.54
CA ARG A 49 14.12 5.39 0.42
C ARG A 49 13.24 4.25 -0.10
N THR A 50 13.58 3.75 -1.28
CA THR A 50 12.70 2.87 -2.06
C THR A 50 12.40 1.54 -1.37
N ALA A 51 13.34 0.99 -0.59
CA ALA A 51 13.09 -0.24 0.18
C ALA A 51 11.98 -0.06 1.22
N GLU A 52 12.03 1.03 1.98
CA GLU A 52 11.02 1.35 3.00
C GLU A 52 9.69 1.73 2.35
N ALA A 53 9.73 2.39 1.20
CA ALA A 53 8.53 2.69 0.43
C ALA A 53 7.80 1.41 -0.01
N VAL A 54 8.54 0.38 -0.45
CA VAL A 54 8.00 -0.94 -0.81
C VAL A 54 7.34 -1.58 0.40
N GLU A 55 8.01 -1.61 1.55
CA GLU A 55 7.47 -2.18 2.80
C GLU A 55 6.18 -1.47 3.23
N ALA A 56 6.12 -0.13 3.16
CA ALA A 56 4.93 0.63 3.50
C ALA A 56 3.74 0.33 2.55
N ALA A 57 4.00 0.22 1.24
CA ALA A 57 2.96 -0.12 0.27
C ALA A 57 2.48 -1.58 0.41
N GLU A 58 3.39 -2.50 0.74
CA GLU A 58 3.07 -3.90 1.00
C GLU A 58 2.17 -4.03 2.24
N GLU A 59 2.46 -3.28 3.29
CA GLU A 59 1.61 -3.25 4.48
C GLU A 59 0.24 -2.68 4.15
N ALA A 60 0.16 -1.60 3.37
CA ALA A 60 -1.11 -1.02 2.93
C ALA A 60 -1.97 -2.05 2.16
N LEU A 61 -1.35 -2.86 1.27
CA LEU A 61 -2.02 -3.96 0.59
C LEU A 61 -2.60 -4.95 1.60
N LYS A 62 -1.77 -5.46 2.52
CA LYS A 62 -2.19 -6.45 3.52
C LYS A 62 -3.31 -5.93 4.41
N THR A 63 -3.27 -4.66 4.80
CA THR A 63 -4.31 -4.02 5.63
C THR A 63 -5.63 -3.87 4.88
N LEU A 64 -5.61 -3.39 3.63
CA LEU A 64 -6.84 -3.11 2.88
C LEU A 64 -7.46 -4.36 2.24
N SER A 65 -6.66 -5.40 1.97
CA SER A 65 -7.10 -6.59 1.23
C SER A 65 -8.33 -7.29 1.82
N PRO A 66 -8.40 -7.59 3.13
CA PRO A 66 -9.56 -8.30 3.69
C PRO A 66 -10.87 -7.53 3.52
N ILE A 67 -10.84 -6.20 3.72
CA ILE A 67 -12.04 -5.37 3.63
C ILE A 67 -12.41 -5.02 2.20
N PHE A 68 -11.43 -4.88 1.32
CA PHE A 68 -11.65 -4.75 -0.12
C PHE A 68 -12.32 -6.00 -0.69
N LEU A 69 -11.86 -7.20 -0.33
CA LEU A 69 -12.46 -8.44 -0.81
C LEU A 69 -13.92 -8.61 -0.33
N ALA A 70 -14.26 -8.07 0.85
CA ALA A 70 -15.62 -8.06 1.35
C ALA A 70 -16.54 -7.05 0.62
N ASN A 71 -16.00 -5.92 0.15
CA ASN A 71 -16.75 -4.92 -0.61
C ASN A 71 -15.88 -4.22 -1.67
N PRO A 72 -15.62 -4.85 -2.83
CA PRO A 72 -14.67 -4.32 -3.81
C PRO A 72 -15.07 -2.97 -4.39
N ALA A 73 -16.38 -2.72 -4.54
CA ALA A 73 -16.87 -1.47 -5.11
C ALA A 73 -16.58 -0.27 -4.20
N ALA A 74 -16.65 -0.44 -2.88
CA ALA A 74 -16.42 0.65 -1.93
C ALA A 74 -14.94 1.07 -1.83
N TYR A 75 -14.01 0.13 -2.04
CA TYR A 75 -12.58 0.36 -1.82
C TYR A 75 -11.74 0.26 -3.11
N ARG A 76 -12.38 0.27 -4.28
CA ARG A 76 -11.73 0.08 -5.59
C ARG A 76 -10.62 1.10 -5.85
N ASP A 77 -10.89 2.37 -5.61
CA ASP A 77 -9.95 3.45 -5.95
C ASP A 77 -8.74 3.43 -5.02
N ALA A 78 -8.97 3.26 -3.71
CA ALA A 78 -7.90 3.11 -2.72
C ALA A 78 -7.02 1.89 -3.06
N MET A 79 -7.63 0.74 -3.34
CA MET A 79 -6.88 -0.47 -3.69
C MET A 79 -6.08 -0.29 -4.99
N ASN A 80 -6.65 0.35 -6.02
CA ASN A 80 -5.93 0.64 -7.26
C ASN A 80 -4.68 1.51 -7.01
N ALA A 81 -4.82 2.56 -6.20
CA ALA A 81 -3.70 3.46 -5.88
C ALA A 81 -2.58 2.73 -5.14
N ILE A 82 -2.92 1.88 -4.17
CA ILE A 82 -1.95 1.08 -3.43
C ILE A 82 -1.22 0.10 -4.36
N VAL A 83 -1.94 -0.66 -5.20
CA VAL A 83 -1.30 -1.61 -6.10
C VAL A 83 -0.41 -0.90 -7.12
N ALA A 84 -0.86 0.23 -7.67
CA ALA A 84 -0.07 1.02 -8.61
C ALA A 84 1.24 1.50 -7.98
N GLN A 85 1.17 2.01 -6.74
CA GLN A 85 2.34 2.44 -6.00
C GLN A 85 3.29 1.27 -5.72
N TYR A 86 2.80 0.14 -5.20
CA TYR A 86 3.59 -1.05 -4.89
C TYR A 86 4.32 -1.62 -6.11
N LEU A 87 3.62 -1.76 -7.24
CA LEU A 87 4.23 -2.26 -8.49
C LEU A 87 5.24 -1.26 -9.05
N GLY A 88 4.90 0.04 -9.05
CA GLY A 88 5.78 1.10 -9.54
C GLY A 88 7.11 1.13 -8.79
N ILE A 89 7.09 1.17 -7.47
CA ILE A 89 8.33 1.22 -6.67
C ILE A 89 9.13 -0.09 -6.69
N SER A 90 8.46 -1.24 -6.80
CA SER A 90 9.13 -2.54 -6.96
C SER A 90 9.93 -2.59 -8.27
N GLN A 91 9.34 -2.13 -9.37
CA GLN A 91 10.02 -2.05 -10.68
C GLN A 91 11.25 -1.12 -10.62
N HIS A 92 11.13 0.06 -10.00
CA HIS A 92 12.22 1.03 -9.91
C HIS A 92 13.36 0.61 -8.96
N SER A 93 13.07 -0.24 -7.96
CA SER A 93 14.09 -0.75 -7.03
C SER A 93 14.82 -1.99 -7.52
N GLY A 94 14.40 -2.57 -8.66
CA GLY A 94 14.90 -3.87 -9.13
C GLY A 94 14.51 -5.04 -8.21
N ARG A 95 13.62 -4.83 -7.23
CA ARG A 95 13.04 -5.91 -6.43
C ARG A 95 11.82 -6.46 -7.15
N LYS A 96 11.75 -7.79 -7.28
CA LYS A 96 10.55 -8.44 -7.83
C LYS A 96 9.39 -8.23 -6.86
N ALA A 97 8.31 -7.61 -7.33
CA ALA A 97 7.07 -7.52 -6.58
C ALA A 97 6.56 -8.92 -6.23
N ASP A 98 6.05 -9.08 -5.02
CA ASP A 98 5.35 -10.30 -4.64
C ASP A 98 3.95 -10.28 -5.26
N LEU A 99 3.82 -10.93 -6.41
CA LEU A 99 2.56 -10.97 -7.17
C LEU A 99 1.47 -11.75 -6.42
N SER A 100 1.82 -12.62 -5.48
CA SER A 100 0.85 -13.36 -4.67
C SER A 100 -0.02 -12.43 -3.80
N LEU A 101 0.45 -11.21 -3.53
CA LEU A 101 -0.32 -10.17 -2.85
C LEU A 101 -1.35 -9.49 -3.77
N ILE A 102 -1.16 -9.58 -5.08
CA ILE A 102 -1.96 -8.88 -6.09
C ILE A 102 -2.93 -9.82 -6.79
N GLU A 103 -2.57 -11.08 -6.97
CA GLU A 103 -3.41 -12.13 -7.60
C GLU A 103 -4.84 -12.16 -7.04
N PRO A 104 -5.07 -12.17 -5.69
CA PRO A 104 -6.44 -12.20 -5.16
C PRO A 104 -7.25 -10.93 -5.47
N LEU A 105 -6.56 -9.85 -5.83
CA LEU A 105 -7.13 -8.52 -6.04
C LEU A 105 -7.41 -8.25 -7.52
N ALA A 106 -6.77 -8.98 -8.44
CA ALA A 106 -6.83 -8.71 -9.87
C ALA A 106 -8.26 -8.75 -10.43
N VAL A 107 -8.96 -9.86 -10.22
CA VAL A 107 -10.35 -10.03 -10.69
C VAL A 107 -11.29 -9.00 -10.06
N PRO A 108 -11.33 -8.79 -8.72
CA PRO A 108 -12.17 -7.74 -8.12
C PRO A 108 -11.85 -6.32 -8.63
N LEU A 109 -10.58 -6.03 -8.94
CA LEU A 109 -10.16 -4.76 -9.54
C LEU A 109 -10.56 -4.62 -11.01
N GLY A 110 -11.09 -5.67 -11.64
CA GLY A 110 -11.39 -5.70 -13.07
C GLY A 110 -10.12 -5.73 -13.93
N ARG A 111 -8.99 -6.13 -13.34
CA ARG A 111 -7.76 -6.42 -14.08
C ARG A 111 -7.89 -7.82 -14.62
N VAL A 112 -8.00 -7.94 -15.93
CA VAL A 112 -7.97 -9.23 -16.59
C VAL A 112 -6.54 -9.74 -16.40
N GLU A 113 -6.39 -10.75 -15.57
CA GLU A 113 -5.20 -11.61 -15.60
C GLU A 113 -5.18 -12.23 -17.00
N HIS A 114 -4.42 -11.62 -17.91
CA HIS A 114 -3.95 -12.34 -19.09
C HIS A 114 -2.79 -13.21 -18.61
N LEU A 115 -3.16 -14.23 -17.84
CA LEU A 115 -2.32 -15.39 -17.60
C LEU A 115 -2.55 -16.26 -18.85
N ASP A 116 -1.54 -16.29 -19.70
CA ASP A 116 -1.37 -17.26 -20.77
C ASP A 116 -2.34 -17.14 -21.97
N ASP A 117 -1.93 -16.41 -23.02
CA ASP A 117 -2.30 -16.67 -24.42
C ASP A 117 -1.17 -16.14 -25.34
N ASP A 118 0.06 -16.58 -25.08
CA ASP A 118 1.15 -16.58 -26.07
C ASP A 118 1.60 -18.03 -26.27
N GLU A 119 0.87 -18.80 -27.10
CA GLU A 119 1.41 -19.95 -27.84
C GLU A 119 0.86 -19.97 -29.28
#